data_AF-A0A3B8WJD4-F1
#
_entry.id   AF-A0A3B8WJD4-F1
#
_cell.length_a   1.000
_cell.length_b   1.000
_cell.length_c   1.000
_cell.angle_alpha   90.00
_cell.angle_beta   90.00
_cell.angle_gamma   90.00
#
_symmetry.space_group_name_H-M   'P 1'
#
loop_
_entity.id
_entity.type
_entity.pdbx_description
1 polymer ?
#
loop_
_entity_poly.entity_id
_entity_poly.type
_entity_poly.pdbx_seq_one_letter_code
_entity_poly.pdbx_strand_id
1 'polypeptide(L)'
;KHRATEASQLATRTVMDFVEMSEGEGMDENELVRVFEHHPLLKDDKLFQRDTVMALKKQRTPKEAFLAELRAGAANDGVSNLGISLEG
;
A
#
# COMPACT_ATOMS: atom_id res chain seq x y z
N LYS A 1 15.02 13.46 1.18
CA LYS A 1 13.75 13.53 0.42
C LYS A 1 13.50 12.28 -0.44
N HIS A 2 14.52 11.59 -0.97
CA HIS A 2 14.34 10.38 -1.80
C HIS A 2 13.72 9.17 -1.08
N ARG A 3 14.04 8.95 0.21
CA ARG A 3 13.67 7.72 0.93
C ARG A 3 12.17 7.44 0.99
N ALA A 4 11.33 8.47 1.15
CA ALA A 4 9.88 8.29 1.20
C ALA A 4 9.31 7.88 -0.17
N THR A 5 9.85 8.46 -1.25
CA THR A 5 9.50 8.09 -2.61
C THR A 5 9.93 6.67 -2.95
N GLU A 6 11.17 6.29 -2.62
CA GLU A 6 11.66 4.92 -2.83
C GLU A 6 10.85 3.90 -2.03
N ALA A 7 10.56 4.19 -0.75
CA ALA A 7 9.75 3.32 0.09
C ALA A 7 8.32 3.16 -0.45
N SER A 8 7.71 4.24 -0.95
CA SER A 8 6.39 4.22 -1.60
C SER A 8 6.40 3.33 -2.85
N GLN A 9 7.40 3.48 -3.71
CA GLN A 9 7.55 2.65 -4.91
C GLN A 9 7.79 1.18 -4.58
N LEU A 10 8.63 0.90 -3.57
CA LEU A 10 8.89 -0.46 -3.12
C LEU A 10 7.62 -1.12 -2.56
N ALA A 11 6.84 -0.38 -1.75
CA ALA A 11 5.59 -0.88 -1.20
C ALA A 11 4.59 -1.26 -2.30
N THR A 12 4.38 -0.37 -3.28
CA THR A 12 3.49 -0.64 -4.42
C THR A 12 4.01 -1.79 -5.28
N ARG A 13 5.32 -1.85 -5.54
CA ARG A 13 5.93 -2.93 -6.31
C ARG A 13 5.74 -4.28 -5.65
N THR A 14 5.80 -4.35 -4.32
CA THR A 14 5.55 -5.60 -3.58
C THR A 14 4.14 -6.14 -3.85
N VAL A 15 3.14 -5.27 -3.95
CA VAL A 15 1.77 -5.67 -4.28
C VAL A 15 1.65 -6.08 -5.75
N MET A 16 2.29 -5.34 -6.67
CA MET A 16 2.31 -5.67 -8.10
C MET A 16 2.95 -7.04 -8.35
N ASP A 17 4.14 -7.29 -7.80
CA ASP A 17 4.88 -8.54 -7.97
C ASP A 17 4.06 -9.73 -7.42
N PHE A 18 3.31 -9.54 -6.32
CA PHE A 18 2.42 -10.56 -5.77
C PHE A 18 1.23 -10.87 -6.70
N VAL A 19 0.56 -9.84 -7.23
CA VAL A 19 -0.57 -10.00 -8.14
C VAL A 19 -0.11 -10.63 -9.46
N GLU A 20 1.04 -10.22 -9.99
CA GLU A 20 1.63 -10.84 -11.18
C GLU A 20 1.95 -12.31 -10.97
N MET A 21 2.56 -12.66 -9.83
CA MET A 21 2.89 -14.05 -9.51
C MET A 21 1.65 -14.93 -9.31
N SER A 22 0.59 -14.39 -8.70
CA SER A 22 -0.61 -15.17 -8.35
C SER A 22 -1.69 -15.21 -9.43
N GLU A 23 -1.80 -14.17 -10.26
CA GLU A 23 -2.88 -14.00 -11.24
C GLU A 23 -2.37 -13.73 -12.67
N GLY A 24 -1.09 -13.44 -12.87
CA GLY A 24 -0.52 -13.00 -14.15
C GLY A 24 -0.03 -14.13 -15.08
N GLU A 25 -0.18 -15.40 -14.72
CA GLU A 25 0.32 -16.51 -15.53
C GLU A 25 -0.34 -16.51 -16.94
N GLY A 26 0.49 -16.44 -17.98
CA GLY A 26 0.03 -16.46 -19.37
C GLY A 26 -0.55 -15.15 -19.91
N MET A 27 -0.54 -14.08 -19.11
CA MET A 27 -0.95 -12.74 -19.54
C MET A 27 0.19 -12.00 -20.24
N ASP A 28 -0.15 -11.16 -21.21
CA ASP A 28 0.77 -10.16 -21.73
C ASP A 28 0.86 -8.92 -20.80
N GLU A 29 1.82 -8.04 -21.07
CA GLU A 29 2.05 -6.83 -20.26
C GLU A 29 0.82 -5.90 -20.23
N ASN A 30 0.06 -5.81 -21.33
CA ASN A 30 -1.13 -4.94 -21.39
C ASN A 30 -2.30 -5.53 -20.61
N GLU A 31 -2.44 -6.85 -20.62
CA GLU A 31 -3.43 -7.58 -19.84
C GLU A 31 -3.13 -7.44 -18.34
N LEU A 32 -1.87 -7.61 -17.94
CA LEU A 32 -1.44 -7.44 -16.56
C LEU A 32 -1.67 -6.01 -16.04
N VAL A 33 -1.42 -4.99 -16.86
CA VAL A 33 -1.72 -3.60 -16.49
C VAL A 33 -3.23 -3.38 -16.24
N ARG A 34 -4.11 -4.05 -17.01
CA ARG A 34 -5.57 -3.96 -16.79
C ARG A 34 -5.97 -4.65 -15.49
N VAL A 35 -5.34 -5.78 -15.16
CA VAL A 35 -5.52 -6.45 -13.86
C VAL A 35 -5.11 -5.50 -12.75
N PHE A 36 -3.92 -4.90 -12.84
CA PHE A 36 -3.41 -3.97 -11.83
C PHE A 36 -4.34 -2.77 -11.58
N GLU A 37 -4.92 -2.19 -12.63
CA GLU A 37 -5.84 -1.05 -12.52
C GLU A 37 -7.11 -1.40 -11.72
N HIS A 38 -7.52 -2.67 -11.74
CA HIS A 38 -8.77 -3.11 -11.11
C HIS A 38 -8.57 -3.91 -9.83
N HIS A 39 -7.37 -4.41 -9.55
CA HIS A 39 -7.08 -5.29 -8.44
C HIS A 39 -7.34 -4.61 -7.08
N PRO A 40 -8.15 -5.22 -6.18
CA PRO A 40 -8.49 -4.64 -4.89
C PRO A 40 -7.26 -4.25 -4.05
N LEU A 41 -6.27 -5.14 -3.92
CA LEU A 41 -5.04 -4.86 -3.14
C LEU A 41 -4.29 -3.62 -3.65
N LEU A 42 -4.25 -3.39 -4.96
CA LEU A 42 -3.56 -2.23 -5.54
C LEU A 42 -4.36 -0.94 -5.33
N LYS A 43 -5.70 -1.02 -5.38
CA LYS A 43 -6.57 0.10 -5.03
C LYS A 43 -6.42 0.49 -3.57
N ASP A 44 -6.39 -0.49 -2.68
CA ASP A 44 -6.25 -0.29 -1.24
C ASP A 44 -4.88 0.28 -0.89
N ASP A 45 -3.78 -0.26 -1.43
CA ASP A 45 -2.42 0.28 -1.25
C ASP A 45 -2.32 1.74 -1.72
N LYS A 46 -2.88 2.05 -2.90
CA LYS A 46 -2.90 3.41 -3.45
C LYS A 46 -3.66 4.39 -2.55
N LEU A 47 -4.83 3.99 -2.04
CA LEU A 47 -5.63 4.82 -1.14
C LEU A 47 -4.90 5.02 0.20
N PHE A 48 -4.37 3.95 0.79
CA PHE A 48 -3.62 3.98 2.03
C PHE A 48 -2.42 4.94 1.96
N GLN A 49 -1.58 4.82 0.93
CA GLN A 49 -0.42 5.69 0.76
C GLN A 49 -0.82 7.16 0.57
N ARG A 50 -1.84 7.43 -0.24
CA ARG A 50 -2.34 8.79 -0.46
C ARG A 50 -2.86 9.40 0.85
N ASP A 51 -3.69 8.68 1.57
CA ASP A 51 -4.37 9.19 2.76
C ASP A 51 -3.37 9.41 3.90
N THR A 52 -2.38 8.52 4.04
CA THR A 52 -1.22 8.68 4.92
C THR A 52 -0.45 9.97 4.64
N VAL A 53 -0.09 10.21 3.37
CA VAL A 53 0.63 11.43 2.95
C VAL A 53 -0.21 12.69 3.20
N MET A 54 -1.50 12.64 2.91
CA MET A 54 -2.40 13.79 3.11
C MET A 54 -2.62 14.10 4.59
N ALA A 55 -2.74 13.08 5.44
CA ALA A 55 -2.84 13.23 6.89
C ALA A 55 -1.57 13.88 7.46
N LEU A 56 -0.39 13.42 7.04
CA LEU A 56 0.90 14.00 7.41
C LEU A 56 1.02 15.46 6.99
N LYS A 57 0.63 15.81 5.76
CA LYS A 57 0.67 17.20 5.26
C LYS A 57 -0.23 18.15 6.05
N LYS A 58 -1.34 17.66 6.61
CA LYS A 58 -2.27 18.46 7.41
C LYS A 58 -1.75 18.74 8.82
N GLN A 59 -0.77 17.99 9.32
CA GLN A 59 -0.20 18.21 10.64
C GLN A 59 0.89 19.29 10.63
N ARG A 60 0.62 20.38 11.35
CA ARG A 60 1.58 21.47 11.57
C ARG A 60 2.56 21.19 12.71
N THR A 61 2.24 20.24 13.58
CA THR A 61 3.09 19.84 14.71
C THR A 61 2.95 18.34 14.89
N PRO A 62 4.04 17.56 14.97
CA PRO A 62 3.96 16.14 15.27
C PRO A 62 3.45 15.97 16.70
N LYS A 63 2.19 15.59 16.84
CA LYS A 63 1.58 15.24 18.13
C LYS A 63 1.71 13.73 18.31
N GLU A 64 2.06 13.31 19.53
CA GLU A 64 2.17 11.89 19.90
C GLU A 64 0.88 11.12 19.57
N ALA A 65 -0.29 11.71 19.85
CA ALA A 65 -1.58 11.14 19.50
C ALA A 65 -1.73 10.86 17.99
N PHE A 66 -1.24 11.76 17.13
CA PHE A 66 -1.29 11.57 15.68
C PHE A 66 -0.37 10.42 15.23
N LEU A 67 0.81 10.27 15.84
CA LEU A 67 1.68 9.13 15.55
C LEU A 67 1.06 7.80 16.01
N ALA A 68 0.33 7.80 17.13
CA ALA A 68 -0.40 6.64 17.61
C ALA A 68 -1.53 6.25 16.65
N GLU A 69 -2.31 7.23 16.18
CA GLU A 69 -3.37 7.02 15.17
C GLU A 69 -2.79 6.51 13.85
N LEU A 70 -1.69 7.11 13.38
CA LEU A 70 -1.00 6.67 12.16
C LEU A 70 -0.50 5.24 12.29
N ARG A 71 0.06 4.88 13.45
CA ARG A 71 0.52 3.53 13.74
C ARG A 71 -0.63 2.53 13.79
N ALA A 72 -1.75 2.90 14.40
CA ALA A 72 -2.94 2.06 14.46
C ALA A 72 -3.54 1.84 13.07
N GLY A 73 -3.68 2.90 12.26
CA GLY A 73 -4.16 2.79 10.88
C GLY A 73 -3.22 1.97 9.99
N ALA A 74 -1.91 2.15 10.13
CA ALA A 74 -0.92 1.36 9.40
C ALA A 74 -0.83 -0.10 9.86
N ALA A 75 -1.26 -0.42 11.08
CA ALA A 75 -1.36 -1.80 11.53
C ALA A 75 -2.48 -2.55 10.80
N ASN A 76 -3.49 -1.84 10.27
CA ASN A 76 -4.54 -2.38 9.40
C ASN A 76 -5.16 -3.68 9.94
N ASP A 77 -5.52 -3.68 11.22
CA ASP A 77 -6.04 -4.86 11.94
C ASP A 77 -5.16 -6.13 11.81
N GLY A 78 -3.84 -5.95 11.68
CA GLY A 78 -2.86 -7.02 11.52
C GLY A 78 -2.68 -7.50 10.08
N VAL A 79 -3.38 -6.90 9.12
CA VAL A 79 -3.38 -7.31 7.71
C VAL A 79 -2.36 -6.48 6.92
N SER A 80 -1.37 -7.15 6.32
CA SER A 80 -0.37 -6.50 5.48
C SER A 80 -0.96 -5.92 4.18
N ASN A 81 -0.16 -5.16 3.43
CA ASN A 81 -0.55 -4.69 2.09
C ASN A 81 -0.81 -5.82 1.07
N LEU A 82 -0.46 -7.06 1.41
CA LEU A 82 -0.76 -8.26 0.63
C LEU A 82 -2.03 -8.99 1.12
N GLY A 83 -2.73 -8.46 2.12
CA GLY A 83 -3.87 -9.15 2.71
C GLY A 83 -3.50 -10.27 3.68
N ILE A 84 -2.22 -10.35 4.10
CA ILE A 84 -1.71 -11.44 4.96
C ILE A 84 -1.76 -11.01 6.43
N SER A 85 -2.35 -11.83 7.30
CA SER A 85 -2.28 -11.71 8.76
C SER A 85 -1.48 -12.86 9.37
N LEU A 86 -0.83 -12.62 10.52
CA LEU A 86 -0.17 -13.66 11.32
C LEU A 86 -1.15 -14.41 12.23
N GLU A 87 -2.37 -13.89 12.39
CA GLU A 87 -3.48 -14.54 13.07
C GLU A 87 -4.31 -15.25 12.00
N GLY A 88 -4.01 -16.53 11.78
CA GLY A 88 -4.72 -17.44 10.86
C GLY A 88 -5.19 -18.68 11.58
#